data_AF-A0A7W5GYQ4-F1
#
_entry.id   AF-A0A7W5GYQ4-F1
#
_cell.length_a   1.000
_cell.length_b   1.000
_cell.length_c   1.000
_cell.angle_alpha   90.00
_cell.angle_beta   90.00
_cell.angle_gamma   90.00
#
_symmetry.space_group_name_H-M   'P 1'
#
loop_
_entity.id
_entity.type
_entity.pdbx_description
1 polymer ?
#
loop_
_entity_poly.entity_id
_entity_poly.type
_entity_poly.pdbx_seq_one_letter_code
_entity_poly.pdbx_strand_id
1 'polypeptide(L)'
;MDESNINGMLAIACLLAGIGIGALGYHLLNASAGNAQRLRQRLAERERELAELKDGMGDSLERIARLAENLQRESLELEQEAEDAMEHLGARSLARQAMDAVSPTAAATATTNEPAVPRDYADGNRGTLSEDFGLKNGEASTDKQPPRH
;
A
#
# COMPACT_ATOMS: atom_id res chain seq x y z
N MET A 1 47.15 -67.72 11.11
CA MET A 1 47.55 -66.77 12.18
C MET A 1 46.92 -65.40 11.88
N ASP A 2 45.73 -65.40 11.27
CA ASP A 2 45.24 -64.29 10.45
C ASP A 2 44.01 -63.60 11.08
N GLU A 3 43.23 -64.33 11.87
CA GLU A 3 42.04 -63.79 12.56
C GLU A 3 42.38 -62.69 13.56
N SER A 4 43.51 -62.78 14.28
CA SER A 4 43.95 -61.75 15.22
C SER A 4 44.32 -60.44 14.52
N ASN A 5 44.89 -60.52 13.31
CA ASN A 5 45.28 -59.34 12.54
C ASN A 5 44.04 -58.66 11.94
N ILE A 6 43.07 -59.45 11.49
CA ILE A 6 41.79 -58.97 10.96
C ILE A 6 40.99 -58.26 12.07
N ASN A 7 40.89 -58.84 13.26
CA ASN A 7 40.19 -58.23 14.38
C ASN A 7 40.86 -56.93 14.85
N GLY A 8 42.20 -56.88 14.85
CA GLY A 8 42.96 -55.66 15.13
C GLY A 8 42.70 -54.54 14.11
N MET A 9 42.69 -54.87 12.82
CA MET A 9 42.38 -53.92 11.75
C MET A 9 40.96 -53.37 11.87
N LEU A 10 39.98 -54.25 12.15
CA LEU A 10 38.57 -53.86 12.38
C LEU A 10 38.41 -52.94 13.59
N ALA A 11 39.10 -53.24 14.70
CA ALA A 11 39.07 -52.40 15.89
C ALA A 11 39.59 -50.98 15.60
N ILE A 12 40.70 -50.87 14.86
CA ILE A 12 41.28 -49.58 14.47
C ILE A 12 40.36 -48.84 13.49
N ALA A 13 39.79 -49.55 12.50
CA ALA A 13 38.86 -48.97 11.53
C ALA A 13 37.59 -48.43 12.20
N CYS A 14 36.98 -49.18 13.14
CA CYS A 14 35.83 -48.74 13.91
C CYS A 14 36.15 -47.54 14.80
N LEU A 15 37.34 -47.50 15.41
CA LEU A 15 37.77 -46.38 16.24
C LEU A 15 37.92 -45.10 15.39
N LEU A 16 38.56 -45.20 14.22
CA LEU A 16 38.70 -44.07 13.30
C LEU A 16 37.35 -43.61 12.74
N ALA A 17 36.48 -44.55 12.35
CA ALA A 17 35.13 -44.25 11.90
C ALA A 17 34.30 -43.56 13.00
N GLY A 18 34.39 -44.04 14.24
CA GLY A 18 33.71 -43.46 15.39
C GLY A 18 34.18 -42.03 15.69
N ILE A 19 35.49 -41.76 15.63
CA ILE A 19 36.02 -40.40 15.80
C ILE A 19 35.54 -39.48 14.67
N GLY A 20 35.57 -39.95 13.42
CA GLY A 20 35.10 -39.18 12.28
C GLY A 20 33.62 -38.80 12.41
N ILE A 21 32.76 -39.78 12.70
CA ILE A 21 31.32 -39.58 12.91
C ILE A 21 31.06 -38.67 14.11
N GLY A 22 31.79 -38.86 15.22
CA GLY A 22 31.67 -38.06 16.42
C GLY A 22 32.05 -36.59 16.19
N ALA A 23 33.16 -36.34 15.50
CA ALA A 23 33.61 -34.98 15.17
C ALA A 23 32.65 -34.27 14.21
N LEU A 24 32.15 -34.98 13.19
CA LEU A 24 31.12 -34.47 12.29
C LEU A 24 29.83 -34.15 13.03
N GLY A 25 29.37 -35.03 13.92
CA GLY A 25 28.20 -34.81 14.76
C GLY A 25 28.36 -33.57 15.66
N TYR A 26 29.51 -33.44 16.33
CA TYR A 26 29.79 -32.29 17.18
C TYR A 26 29.86 -30.98 16.38
N HIS A 27 30.49 -30.98 15.20
CA HIS A 27 30.58 -29.80 14.35
C HIS A 27 29.22 -29.35 13.83
N LEU A 28 28.35 -30.28 13.45
CA LEU A 28 26.98 -29.98 13.01
C LEU A 28 26.12 -29.44 14.16
N LEU A 29 26.21 -30.02 15.36
CA LEU A 29 25.48 -29.52 16.54
C LEU A 29 25.98 -28.14 16.96
N ASN A 30 27.30 -27.90 16.95
CA ASN A 30 27.89 -26.62 17.29
C ASN A 30 27.53 -25.53 16.26
N ALA A 31 27.53 -25.87 14.96
CA ALA A 31 27.04 -24.97 13.90
C ALA A 31 25.52 -24.72 14.00
N SER A 32 24.76 -25.74 14.38
CA SER A 32 23.31 -25.65 14.58
C SER A 32 22.95 -24.75 15.78
N ALA A 33 23.72 -24.79 16.87
CA ALA A 33 23.49 -23.93 18.03
C ALA A 33 23.56 -22.43 17.67
N GLY A 34 24.53 -22.02 16.84
CA GLY A 34 24.62 -20.65 16.32
C GLY A 34 23.43 -20.26 15.43
N ASN A 35 22.90 -21.22 14.66
CA ASN A 35 21.73 -21.01 13.81
C ASN A 35 20.43 -20.92 14.62
N ALA A 36 20.29 -21.70 15.70
CA ALA A 36 19.13 -21.62 16.60
C ALA A 36 19.04 -20.26 17.30
N GLN A 37 20.18 -19.68 17.65
CA GLN A 37 20.25 -18.34 18.25
C GLN A 37 19.86 -17.24 17.24
N ARG A 38 20.29 -17.36 15.98
CA ARG A 38 19.85 -16.50 14.87
C ARG A 38 18.35 -16.65 14.58
N LEU A 39 17.80 -17.85 14.72
CA LEU A 39 16.37 -18.10 14.54
C LEU A 39 15.54 -17.43 15.63
N ARG A 40 16.00 -17.45 16.89
CA ARG A 40 15.37 -16.71 18.00
C ARG A 40 15.41 -15.19 17.79
N GLN A 41 16.53 -14.66 17.30
CA GLN A 41 16.64 -13.23 16.97
C GLN A 41 15.64 -12.84 15.87
N ARG A 42 15.54 -13.64 14.81
CA ARG A 42 14.55 -13.41 13.75
C ARG A 42 13.11 -13.50 14.27
N LEU A 43 12.80 -14.42 15.17
CA LEU A 43 11.47 -14.48 15.78
C LEU A 43 11.13 -13.21 16.57
N ALA A 44 12.07 -12.69 17.36
CA ALA A 44 11.87 -11.46 18.12
C ALA A 44 11.68 -10.23 17.19
N GLU A 45 12.42 -10.16 16.08
CA GLU A 45 12.24 -9.12 15.07
C GLU A 45 10.87 -9.21 14.38
N ARG A 46 10.42 -10.43 14.04
CA ARG A 46 9.10 -10.66 13.43
C ARG A 46 7.94 -10.39 14.36
N GLU A 47 8.06 -10.70 15.64
CA GLU A 47 7.04 -10.36 16.64
C GLU A 47 6.88 -8.85 16.78
N ARG A 48 7.98 -8.10 16.65
CA ARG A 48 7.94 -6.63 16.67
C ARG A 48 7.26 -6.06 15.41
N GLU A 49 7.59 -6.59 14.23
CA GLU A 49 6.92 -6.23 12.96
C GLU A 49 5.40 -6.51 13.02
N LEU A 50 4.99 -7.65 13.59
CA LEU A 50 3.58 -8.00 13.75
C LEU A 50 2.85 -7.10 14.76
N ALA A 51 3.53 -6.69 15.83
CA ALA A 51 2.95 -5.76 16.80
C ALA A 51 2.67 -4.39 16.17
N GLU A 52 3.63 -3.86 15.40
CA GLU A 52 3.49 -2.58 14.70
C GLU A 52 2.40 -2.62 13.63
N LEU A 53 2.30 -3.70 12.85
CA LEU A 53 1.22 -3.88 11.88
C LEU A 53 -0.15 -3.97 12.56
N LYS A 54 -0.24 -4.68 13.69
CA LYS A 54 -1.49 -4.79 14.47
C LYS A 54 -1.93 -3.42 15.01
N ASP A 55 -0.99 -2.62 15.48
CA ASP A 55 -1.25 -1.27 15.99
C ASP A 55 -1.75 -0.35 14.87
N GLY A 56 -1.07 -0.35 13.72
CA GLY A 56 -1.50 0.42 12.54
C GLY A 56 -2.87 -0.02 12.00
N MET A 57 -3.21 -1.30 12.09
CA MET A 57 -4.56 -1.79 11.79
C MET A 57 -5.60 -1.28 12.78
N GLY A 58 -5.29 -1.24 14.08
CA GLY A 58 -6.16 -0.67 15.11
C GLY A 58 -6.53 0.78 14.81
N ASP A 59 -5.53 1.60 14.50
CA ASP A 59 -5.71 3.00 14.09
C ASP A 59 -6.57 3.13 12.82
N SER A 60 -6.39 2.22 11.85
CA SER A 60 -7.18 2.22 10.62
C SER A 60 -8.65 1.87 10.87
N LEU A 61 -8.90 0.91 11.76
CA LEU A 61 -10.25 0.49 12.16
C LEU A 61 -10.94 1.57 12.98
N GLU A 62 -10.22 2.26 13.87
CA GLU A 62 -10.79 3.39 14.61
C GLU A 62 -11.15 4.55 13.67
N ARG A 63 -10.29 4.86 12.69
CA ARG A 63 -10.63 5.85 11.65
C ARG A 63 -11.86 5.42 10.86
N ILE A 64 -11.91 4.17 10.38
CA ILE A 64 -13.07 3.66 9.63
C ILE A 64 -14.35 3.73 10.48
N ALA A 65 -14.28 3.37 11.76
CA ALA A 65 -15.41 3.48 12.68
C ALA A 65 -15.90 4.92 12.83
N ARG A 66 -14.98 5.89 12.99
CA ARG A 66 -15.32 7.33 13.04
C ARG A 66 -15.95 7.82 11.74
N LEU A 67 -15.42 7.41 10.58
CA LEU A 67 -16.01 7.74 9.28
C LEU A 67 -17.43 7.15 9.14
N ALA A 68 -17.64 5.90 9.57
CA ALA A 68 -18.95 5.26 9.54
C ALA A 68 -19.95 5.96 10.48
N GLU A 69 -19.52 6.36 11.67
CA GLU A 69 -20.36 7.12 12.61
C GLU A 69 -20.75 8.49 12.03
N ASN A 70 -19.82 9.20 11.40
CA ASN A 70 -20.10 10.47 10.75
C ASN A 70 -21.09 10.28 9.58
N LEU A 71 -20.89 9.27 8.74
CA LEU A 71 -21.79 8.97 7.63
C LEU A 71 -23.21 8.62 8.13
N GLN A 72 -23.31 7.91 9.25
CA GLN A 72 -24.61 7.62 9.87
C GLN A 72 -25.31 8.89 10.37
N ARG A 73 -24.56 9.82 10.99
CA ARG A 73 -25.10 11.11 11.42
C ARG A 73 -25.55 11.97 10.24
N GLU A 74 -24.71 12.09 9.21
CA GLU A 74 -25.04 12.81 7.98
C GLU A 74 -26.26 12.22 7.28
N SER A 75 -26.39 10.89 7.25
CA SER A 75 -27.58 10.23 6.68
C SER A 75 -28.85 10.59 7.44
N LEU A 76 -28.77 10.67 8.78
CA LEU A 76 -29.92 10.99 9.63
C LEU A 76 -30.30 12.48 9.53
N GLU A 77 -29.31 13.36 9.42
CA GLU A 77 -29.51 14.79 9.17
C GLU A 77 -30.12 15.03 7.78
N LEU A 78 -29.65 14.29 6.76
CA LEU A 78 -30.22 14.36 5.41
C LEU A 78 -31.66 13.85 5.36
N GLU A 79 -31.99 12.81 6.14
CA GLU A 79 -33.35 12.30 6.26
C GLU A 79 -34.28 13.34 6.89
N GLN A 80 -33.82 14.02 7.96
CA GLN A 80 -34.56 15.11 8.59
C GLN A 80 -34.75 16.31 7.66
N GLU A 81 -33.69 16.75 6.97
CA GLU A 81 -33.78 17.86 6.00
C GLU A 81 -34.69 17.48 4.81
N ALA A 82 -34.69 16.22 4.38
CA ALA A 82 -35.59 15.75 3.34
C ALA A 82 -37.06 15.74 3.81
N GLU A 83 -37.34 15.34 5.05
CA GLU A 83 -38.69 15.42 5.64
C GLU A 83 -39.15 16.87 5.77
N ASP A 84 -38.30 17.76 6.31
CA ASP A 84 -38.58 19.19 6.44
C ASP A 84 -38.81 19.84 5.08
N ALA A 85 -37.96 19.53 4.09
CA ALA A 85 -38.13 19.96 2.72
C ALA A 85 -39.45 19.43 2.12
N MET A 86 -39.83 18.18 2.37
CA MET A 86 -41.11 17.64 1.90
C MET A 86 -42.31 18.35 2.53
N GLU A 87 -42.25 18.66 3.83
CA GLU A 87 -43.30 19.37 4.55
C GLU A 87 -43.43 20.83 4.08
N HIS A 88 -42.31 21.52 3.85
CA HIS A 88 -42.29 22.94 3.47
C HIS A 88 -42.51 23.17 1.99
N LEU A 89 -41.92 22.35 1.12
CA LEU A 89 -41.95 22.57 -0.32
C LEU A 89 -43.17 21.92 -0.97
N GLY A 90 -43.80 20.93 -0.33
CA GLY A 90 -44.90 20.14 -0.89
C GLY A 90 -44.44 19.39 -2.16
N ALA A 91 -44.76 18.10 -2.27
CA ALA A 91 -44.27 17.19 -3.33
C ALA A 91 -44.35 17.70 -4.80
N ARG A 92 -45.06 18.78 -5.08
CA ARG A 92 -45.23 19.40 -6.39
C ARG A 92 -44.09 20.35 -6.83
N SER A 93 -43.35 20.97 -5.92
CA SER A 93 -42.30 21.94 -6.26
C SER A 93 -40.96 21.27 -6.63
N LEU A 94 -40.60 20.20 -5.93
CA LEU A 94 -39.39 19.38 -6.19
C LEU A 94 -39.43 18.73 -7.57
N ALA A 95 -40.58 18.16 -7.97
CA ALA A 95 -40.79 17.63 -9.31
C ALA A 95 -40.65 18.69 -10.41
N ARG A 96 -40.99 19.95 -10.10
CA ARG A 96 -40.87 21.05 -11.06
C ARG A 96 -39.44 21.59 -11.15
N GLN A 97 -38.70 21.63 -10.04
CA GLN A 97 -37.31 22.06 -10.01
C GLN A 97 -36.36 21.03 -10.63
N ALA A 98 -36.62 19.73 -10.43
CA ALA A 98 -35.92 18.64 -11.12
C ALA A 98 -36.18 18.66 -12.64
N MET A 99 -37.38 19.06 -13.07
CA MET A 99 -37.70 19.25 -14.50
C MET A 99 -37.04 20.50 -15.10
N ASP A 100 -36.90 21.58 -14.32
CA ASP A 100 -36.29 22.84 -14.79
C ASP A 100 -34.76 22.74 -14.91
N ALA A 101 -34.12 21.96 -14.03
CA ALA A 101 -32.68 21.64 -14.11
C ALA A 101 -32.29 20.82 -15.36
N VAL A 102 -33.27 20.26 -16.08
CA VAL A 102 -33.10 19.45 -17.30
C VAL A 102 -33.39 20.24 -18.58
N SER A 103 -33.74 21.53 -18.52
CA SER A 103 -34.07 22.33 -19.71
C SER A 103 -32.89 23.22 -20.16
N PRO A 104 -32.14 22.86 -21.22
CA PRO A 104 -31.09 23.70 -21.77
C PRO A 104 -31.71 24.63 -22.83
N THR A 105 -32.30 25.75 -22.42
CA THR A 105 -32.65 26.83 -23.35
C THR A 105 -32.34 28.17 -22.73
N ALA A 106 -31.07 28.52 -22.76
CA ALA A 106 -30.60 29.90 -22.74
C ALA A 106 -29.29 30.00 -23.53
N ALA A 107 -29.36 29.61 -24.81
CA ALA A 107 -28.37 29.99 -25.80
C ALA A 107 -28.69 31.39 -26.32
N ALA A 108 -27.93 32.40 -25.92
CA ALA A 108 -27.86 33.67 -26.66
C ALA A 108 -26.63 34.52 -26.29
N THR A 109 -25.40 34.01 -26.47
CA THR A 109 -24.31 34.86 -26.98
C THR A 109 -23.25 34.01 -27.67
N ALA A 110 -23.04 34.29 -28.96
CA ALA A 110 -22.16 33.57 -29.84
C ALA A 110 -20.68 33.85 -29.55
N THR A 111 -19.88 32.80 -29.37
CA THR A 111 -18.63 32.61 -30.13
C THR A 111 -18.27 31.12 -30.10
N THR A 112 -17.91 30.58 -31.26
CA THR A 112 -17.47 29.20 -31.54
C THR A 112 -16.81 28.50 -30.36
N ASN A 113 -17.51 27.59 -29.70
CA ASN A 113 -16.93 26.61 -28.80
C ASN A 113 -17.69 25.30 -29.00
N GLU A 114 -17.19 24.53 -29.96
CA GLU A 114 -17.39 23.09 -30.01
C GLU A 114 -17.13 22.51 -28.60
N PRO A 115 -17.99 21.61 -28.07
CA PRO A 115 -17.75 21.03 -26.75
C PRO A 115 -16.40 20.31 -26.79
N ALA A 116 -15.43 20.82 -26.02
CA ALA A 116 -14.10 20.22 -25.96
C ALA A 116 -14.26 18.76 -25.55
N VAL A 117 -13.87 17.85 -26.44
CA VAL A 117 -13.82 16.41 -26.20
C VAL A 117 -13.05 16.18 -24.88
N PRO A 118 -13.51 15.29 -23.98
CA PRO A 118 -12.81 15.00 -22.73
C PRO A 118 -11.33 14.78 -23.01
N ARG A 119 -10.49 15.62 -22.42
CA ARG A 119 -9.04 15.54 -22.61
C ARG A 119 -8.57 14.21 -22.06
N ASP A 120 -8.11 13.32 -22.94
CA ASP A 120 -7.37 12.15 -22.53
C ASP A 120 -6.04 12.62 -21.94
N TYR A 121 -5.86 12.46 -20.64
CA TYR A 121 -4.66 12.92 -19.93
C TYR A 121 -3.43 12.05 -20.25
N ALA A 122 -3.57 11.07 -21.13
CA ALA A 122 -2.48 10.28 -21.70
C ALA A 122 -2.07 10.79 -23.10
N ASP A 123 -1.90 12.11 -23.23
CA ASP A 123 -1.51 12.73 -24.50
C ASP A 123 -0.03 12.39 -24.81
N GLY A 124 0.17 11.30 -25.55
CA GLY A 124 1.47 10.79 -25.96
C GLY A 124 2.13 9.86 -24.94
N ASN A 125 3.06 9.05 -25.43
CA ASN A 125 3.77 7.93 -24.80
C ASN A 125 4.61 8.28 -23.53
N ARG A 126 4.27 9.35 -22.80
CA ARG A 126 4.95 9.87 -21.62
C ARG A 126 3.89 10.38 -20.64
N GLY A 127 3.46 9.49 -19.74
CA GLY A 127 2.49 9.83 -18.70
C GLY A 127 3.07 10.78 -17.64
N THR A 128 2.24 11.19 -16.68
CA THR A 128 2.58 12.09 -15.56
C THR A 128 3.71 11.62 -14.65
N LEU A 129 4.22 10.40 -14.86
CA LEU A 129 5.35 9.80 -14.17
C LEU A 129 6.65 9.86 -14.98
N SER A 130 6.64 10.37 -16.20
CA SER A 130 7.89 10.60 -16.93
C SER A 130 8.64 11.78 -16.32
N GLU A 131 9.94 11.63 -16.09
CA GLU A 131 10.78 12.64 -15.44
C GLU A 131 10.82 14.00 -16.17
N ASP A 132 10.44 14.01 -17.45
CA ASP A 132 10.37 15.22 -18.30
C ASP A 132 9.02 15.94 -18.24
N PHE A 133 8.06 15.48 -17.44
CA PHE A 133 6.73 16.10 -17.37
C PHE A 133 6.84 17.51 -16.78
N GLY A 134 6.73 18.53 -17.64
CA GLY A 134 6.88 19.94 -17.28
C GLY A 134 8.22 20.59 -17.67
N LEU A 135 9.15 19.84 -18.25
CA LEU A 135 10.45 20.36 -18.70
C LEU A 135 10.46 20.54 -20.23
N LYS A 136 9.98 21.70 -20.70
CA LYS A 136 10.20 22.13 -22.08
C LYS A 136 11.66 22.60 -22.22
N ASN A 137 12.52 21.74 -22.75
CA ASN A 137 13.85 22.13 -23.23
C ASN A 137 13.71 22.90 -24.55
N GLY A 138 13.97 24.22 -24.51
CA GLY A 138 13.95 25.10 -25.67
C GLY A 138 14.58 26.45 -25.33
N GLU A 139 15.91 26.50 -25.45
CA GLU A 139 16.78 27.64 -25.75
C GLU A 139 16.42 29.08 -25.27
N ALA A 140 17.27 29.57 -24.36
CA ALA A 140 17.77 30.95 -24.18
C ALA A 140 16.77 32.13 -24.10
N SER A 141 16.58 32.67 -22.89
CA SER A 141 16.29 34.09 -22.64
C SER A 141 16.72 34.51 -21.22
N THR A 142 17.94 35.05 -21.15
CA THR A 142 18.50 36.09 -20.24
C THR A 142 17.88 36.32 -18.84
N ASP A 143 18.76 36.19 -17.84
CA ASP A 143 18.79 36.90 -16.54
C ASP A 143 17.47 37.43 -15.97
N LYS A 144 16.88 36.68 -15.03
CA LYS A 144 16.04 37.27 -13.99
C LYS A 144 16.54 36.80 -12.62
N GLN A 145 17.36 37.65 -12.02
CA GLN A 145 17.81 37.50 -10.64
C GLN A 145 16.61 37.69 -9.68
N PRO A 146 16.50 36.91 -8.59
CA PRO A 146 15.33 36.96 -7.72
C PRO A 146 15.31 38.23 -6.86
N PRO A 147 14.12 38.81 -6.59
CA PRO A 147 14.00 39.98 -5.72
C PRO A 147 14.29 39.59 -4.27
N ARG A 148 15.24 40.29 -3.66
CA ARG A 148 15.48 40.22 -2.21
C ARG A 148 14.44 41.08 -1.50
N HIS A 149 13.60 40.43 -0.71
CA HIS A 149 12.91 41.03 0.43
C HIS A 149 13.13 40.12 1.64
#